data_AF-A0A2W6BT97-F1
#
_entry.id   AF-A0A2W6BT97-F1
#
_cell.length_a   1.000
_cell.length_b   1.000
_cell.length_c   1.000
_cell.angle_alpha   90.00
_cell.angle_beta   90.00
_cell.angle_gamma   90.00
#
_symmetry.space_group_name_H-M   'P 1'
#
loop_
_entity.id
_entity.type
_entity.pdbx_description
1 polymer ?
#
loop_
_entity_poly.entity_id
_entity_poly.type
_entity_poly.pdbx_seq_one_letter_code
_entity_poly.pdbx_strand_id
1 'polypeptide(L)'
;MARRLAVATVLAVLLIAAPLYALSLKADQPFKRAPRGTSLVALAHRVALPIPARNLYQLADELKLRPPRRISHVVATVSPNYPVGHDDALWVLSEDTNHFFHVHARIVAETPHLYLYAQDGLKVDVAASQRVVNHFEHSIYPTDRSFYGSEWTPGIDGDPHITCLVADLRSSGVGGDYSPE
;
A
#
# COMPACT_ATOMS: atom_id res chain seq x y z
N MET A 1 46.77 -9.26 -63.30
CA MET A 1 46.17 -8.82 -64.59
C MET A 1 44.72 -9.31 -64.64
N ALA A 2 43.78 -8.35 -64.76
CA ALA A 2 42.50 -8.38 -65.49
C ALA A 2 41.92 -9.77 -65.93
N ARG A 3 40.62 -10.09 -65.86
CA ARG A 3 39.41 -9.29 -66.14
C ARG A 3 38.18 -10.24 -66.13
N ARG A 4 36.97 -9.66 -66.06
CA ARG A 4 35.67 -10.14 -66.64
C ARG A 4 34.93 -11.26 -65.88
N LEU A 5 33.60 -11.38 -65.85
CA LEU A 5 32.48 -10.78 -66.59
C LEU A 5 31.19 -11.01 -65.77
N ALA A 6 30.22 -10.12 -65.87
CA ALA A 6 28.87 -10.26 -65.32
C ALA A 6 28.06 -11.34 -66.07
N VAL A 7 27.16 -12.04 -65.37
CA VAL A 7 25.99 -12.72 -65.97
C VAL A 7 24.79 -12.53 -65.05
N ALA A 8 23.79 -11.83 -65.57
CA ALA A 8 22.42 -11.87 -65.09
C ALA A 8 21.65 -12.90 -65.93
N THR A 9 20.81 -13.74 -65.30
CA THR A 9 19.65 -14.32 -65.98
C THR A 9 18.59 -14.72 -64.96
N VAL A 10 17.34 -14.44 -65.36
CA VAL A 10 16.07 -14.46 -64.63
C VAL A 10 15.25 -15.67 -65.07
N LEU A 11 14.50 -16.33 -64.16
CA LEU A 11 13.13 -16.89 -64.31
C LEU A 11 12.82 -17.76 -63.07
N ALA A 12 11.99 -17.36 -62.10
CA ALA A 12 10.51 -17.27 -62.05
C ALA A 12 9.77 -18.60 -61.78
N VAL A 13 8.68 -18.46 -61.00
CA VAL A 13 7.54 -19.37 -60.74
C VAL A 13 7.60 -20.18 -59.43
N LEU A 14 6.89 -19.73 -58.39
CA LEU A 14 5.52 -20.20 -58.12
C LEU A 14 4.84 -19.36 -57.01
N LEU A 15 3.72 -18.74 -57.38
CA LEU A 15 2.71 -18.24 -56.45
C LEU A 15 2.14 -19.41 -55.61
N ILE A 16 2.15 -19.27 -54.29
CA ILE A 16 1.07 -19.81 -53.46
C ILE A 16 0.45 -18.62 -52.73
N ALA A 17 -0.76 -18.28 -53.16
CA ALA A 17 -1.63 -17.35 -52.50
C ALA A 17 -1.97 -17.87 -51.09
N ALA A 18 -1.66 -17.09 -50.06
CA ALA A 18 -2.39 -17.17 -48.80
C ALA A 18 -3.37 -16.00 -48.77
N PRO A 19 -4.69 -16.26 -48.91
CA PRO A 19 -5.70 -15.23 -48.75
C PRO A 19 -5.88 -14.93 -47.26
N LEU A 20 -6.21 -13.67 -46.96
CA LEU A 20 -7.11 -13.26 -45.88
C LEU A 20 -6.98 -14.05 -44.56
N TYR A 21 -6.05 -13.62 -43.72
CA TYR A 21 -6.44 -13.37 -42.34
C TYR A 21 -6.10 -11.91 -42.06
N ALA A 22 -7.09 -11.05 -42.32
CA ALA A 22 -7.29 -9.94 -41.41
C ALA A 22 -7.11 -10.52 -40.01
N LEU A 23 -6.14 -10.03 -39.24
CA LEU A 23 -6.29 -10.06 -37.80
C LEU A 23 -7.59 -9.29 -37.57
N SER A 24 -8.69 -10.04 -37.53
CA SER A 24 -9.86 -9.64 -36.80
C SER A 24 -9.30 -9.45 -35.40
N LEU A 25 -8.91 -8.19 -35.12
CA LEU A 25 -9.23 -7.57 -33.85
C LEU A 25 -10.66 -8.01 -33.62
N LYS A 26 -10.80 -9.06 -32.82
CA LYS A 26 -12.10 -9.55 -32.40
C LYS A 26 -12.57 -8.37 -31.58
N ALA A 27 -13.35 -7.52 -32.26
CA ALA A 27 -13.92 -6.32 -31.72
C ALA A 27 -14.41 -6.67 -30.33
N ASP A 28 -14.02 -5.82 -29.36
CA ASP A 28 -14.42 -5.86 -27.97
C ASP A 28 -15.54 -6.87 -27.77
N GLN A 29 -15.26 -7.98 -27.09
CA GLN A 29 -16.37 -8.70 -26.48
C GLN A 29 -17.10 -7.60 -25.70
N PRO A 30 -18.33 -7.20 -26.11
CA PRO A 30 -18.99 -6.13 -25.40
C PRO A 30 -19.06 -6.64 -23.98
N PHE A 31 -18.48 -5.91 -23.03
CA PHE A 31 -18.62 -6.21 -21.62
C PHE A 31 -20.06 -6.63 -21.45
N LYS A 32 -20.30 -7.90 -21.05
CA LYS A 32 -21.64 -8.51 -21.07
C LYS A 32 -22.56 -7.51 -20.39
N ARG A 33 -23.34 -6.77 -21.19
CA ARG A 33 -24.07 -5.62 -20.67
C ARG A 33 -25.01 -6.22 -19.66
N ALA A 34 -24.89 -5.81 -18.39
CA ALA A 34 -25.80 -6.27 -17.35
C ALA A 34 -27.23 -6.12 -17.89
N PRO A 35 -28.10 -7.13 -17.71
CA PRO A 35 -29.45 -7.07 -18.25
C PRO A 35 -30.08 -5.73 -17.86
N ARG A 36 -30.51 -4.96 -18.87
CA ARG A 36 -31.22 -3.70 -18.65
C ARG A 36 -32.56 -4.06 -18.01
N GLY A 37 -32.60 -3.91 -16.69
CA GLY A 37 -33.72 -4.30 -15.86
C GLY A 37 -33.22 -5.01 -14.61
N THR A 38 -32.53 -4.28 -13.73
CA THR A 38 -32.45 -4.72 -12.34
C THR A 38 -33.88 -4.67 -11.80
N SER A 39 -34.56 -5.81 -11.75
CA SER A 39 -35.84 -5.93 -11.07
C SER A 39 -35.71 -5.30 -9.69
N LEU A 40 -36.73 -4.59 -9.21
CA LEU A 40 -36.76 -4.03 -7.85
C LEU A 40 -36.41 -5.11 -6.80
N VAL A 41 -36.79 -6.35 -7.08
CA VAL A 41 -36.47 -7.54 -6.27
C VAL A 41 -34.97 -7.85 -6.27
N ALA A 42 -34.30 -7.76 -7.42
CA ALA A 42 -32.86 -7.98 -7.54
C ALA A 42 -32.05 -6.85 -6.88
N LEU A 43 -32.54 -5.61 -6.94
CA LEU A 43 -31.94 -4.49 -6.23
C LEU A 43 -32.15 -4.63 -4.72
N ALA A 44 -33.36 -4.95 -4.28
CA ALA A 44 -33.68 -5.18 -2.87
C ALA A 44 -32.84 -6.31 -2.28
N HIS A 45 -32.66 -7.41 -3.01
CA HIS A 45 -31.79 -8.51 -2.60
C HIS A 45 -30.33 -8.06 -2.44
N ARG A 46 -29.80 -7.23 -3.36
CA ARG A 46 -28.41 -6.73 -3.26
C ARG A 46 -28.21 -5.74 -2.12
N VAL A 47 -29.18 -4.88 -1.86
CA VAL A 47 -29.16 -3.93 -0.73
C VAL A 47 -29.29 -4.67 0.61
N ALA A 48 -29.96 -5.81 0.64
CA ALA A 48 -30.07 -6.66 1.81
C ALA A 48 -28.83 -7.51 2.11
N LEU A 49 -27.86 -7.59 1.18
CA LEU A 49 -26.59 -8.26 1.46
C LEU A 49 -25.78 -7.44 2.47
N PRO A 50 -25.10 -8.09 3.43
CA PRO A 50 -24.14 -7.40 4.27
C PRO A 50 -23.09 -6.72 3.38
N ILE A 51 -22.80 -5.46 3.68
CA ILE A 51 -21.73 -4.73 3.00
C ILE A 51 -20.43 -5.50 3.30
N PRO A 52 -19.73 -6.05 2.30
CA PRO A 52 -18.49 -6.76 2.55
C PRO A 52 -17.49 -5.78 3.15
N ALA A 53 -16.70 -6.27 4.12
CA ALA A 53 -15.59 -5.49 4.65
C ALA A 53 -14.68 -5.06 3.50
N ARG A 54 -14.16 -3.83 3.57
CA ARG A 54 -13.15 -3.37 2.63
C ARG A 54 -11.88 -4.17 2.93
N ASN A 55 -11.63 -5.20 2.12
CA ASN A 55 -10.45 -6.03 2.21
C ASN A 55 -9.61 -5.80 0.96
N LEU A 56 -8.73 -4.79 1.01
CA LEU A 56 -7.89 -4.46 -0.14
C LEU A 56 -6.94 -5.58 -0.55
N TYR A 57 -6.52 -6.44 0.38
CA TYR A 57 -5.67 -7.57 0.03
C TYR A 57 -6.43 -8.60 -0.81
N GLN A 58 -7.66 -8.94 -0.41
CA GLN A 58 -8.53 -9.81 -1.20
C GLN A 58 -8.81 -9.18 -2.57
N LEU A 59 -9.13 -7.89 -2.61
CA LEU A 59 -9.37 -7.17 -3.87
C LEU A 59 -8.13 -7.19 -4.77
N ALA A 60 -6.93 -6.98 -4.21
CA ALA A 60 -5.68 -7.03 -4.94
C ALA A 60 -5.37 -8.45 -5.45
N ASP A 61 -5.62 -9.48 -4.64
CA ASP A 61 -5.48 -10.89 -5.04
C ASP A 61 -6.44 -11.24 -6.19
N GLU A 62 -7.69 -10.77 -6.14
CA GLU A 62 -8.71 -11.02 -7.16
C GLU A 62 -8.47 -10.22 -8.45
N LEU A 63 -8.00 -8.98 -8.35
CA LEU A 63 -7.82 -8.08 -9.50
C LEU A 63 -6.49 -8.31 -10.23
N LYS A 64 -5.47 -8.85 -9.56
CA LYS A 64 -4.21 -9.18 -10.23
C LYS A 64 -4.47 -10.24 -11.28
N LEU A 65 -4.45 -9.81 -12.55
CA LEU A 65 -4.77 -10.63 -13.73
C LEU A 65 -3.91 -11.91 -13.87
N ARG A 66 -2.82 -12.04 -13.10
CA ARG A 66 -2.07 -13.29 -12.78
C ARG A 66 -1.25 -13.12 -11.48
N PRO A 67 -1.53 -13.88 -10.40
CA PRO A 67 -0.44 -14.60 -9.73
C PRO A 67 -0.86 -15.96 -9.12
N PRO A 68 0.06 -16.92 -8.95
CA PRO A 68 -0.24 -18.23 -8.37
C PRO A 68 -0.26 -18.27 -6.83
N ARG A 69 -0.08 -17.15 -6.13
CA ARG A 69 0.07 -17.09 -4.66
C ARG A 69 -0.61 -15.84 -4.09
N ARG A 70 -1.29 -16.02 -2.95
CA ARG A 70 -1.88 -14.93 -2.16
C ARG A 70 -0.80 -14.00 -1.61
N ILE A 71 -1.11 -12.71 -1.50
CA ILE A 71 -0.27 -11.75 -0.80
C ILE A 71 -0.23 -12.13 0.69
N SER A 72 0.97 -12.22 1.28
CA SER A 72 1.07 -12.40 2.73
C SER A 72 0.69 -11.10 3.43
N HIS A 73 -0.19 -11.20 4.43
CA HIS A 73 -0.55 -10.06 5.28
C HIS A 73 0.40 -9.89 6.47
N VAL A 74 1.30 -10.86 6.68
CA VAL A 74 2.31 -10.88 7.75
C VAL A 74 3.69 -10.89 7.09
N VAL A 75 4.54 -9.95 7.51
CA VAL A 75 5.95 -9.82 7.15
C VAL A 75 6.84 -10.40 8.25
N ALA A 76 6.49 -10.15 9.51
CA ALA A 76 7.19 -10.71 10.67
C ALA A 76 6.19 -11.09 11.77
N THR A 77 6.60 -12.01 12.64
CA THR A 77 5.75 -12.57 13.72
C THR A 77 6.32 -12.31 15.11
N VAL A 78 7.48 -11.65 15.18
CA VAL A 78 8.22 -11.39 16.41
C VAL A 78 8.50 -9.90 16.45
N SER A 79 7.98 -9.23 17.48
CA SER A 79 8.27 -7.82 17.72
C SER A 79 9.78 -7.62 17.89
N PRO A 80 10.37 -6.60 17.25
CA PRO A 80 11.75 -6.22 17.51
C PRO A 80 11.94 -5.68 18.95
N ASN A 81 10.88 -5.20 19.60
CA ASN A 81 10.87 -4.69 20.98
C ASN A 81 12.04 -3.73 21.27
N TYR A 82 12.07 -2.63 20.51
CA TYR A 82 13.13 -1.63 20.58
C TYR A 82 13.15 -0.95 21.95
N PRO A 83 14.31 -0.82 22.61
CA PRO A 83 14.38 -0.16 23.91
C PRO A 83 14.37 1.37 23.78
N VAL A 84 13.93 2.05 24.84
CA VAL A 84 14.23 3.49 25.04
C VAL A 84 15.73 3.75 24.81
N GLY A 85 16.01 4.73 23.96
CA GLY A 85 17.36 5.03 23.49
C GLY A 85 17.70 4.47 22.11
N HIS A 86 16.84 3.65 21.50
CA HIS A 86 17.02 3.19 20.13
C HIS A 86 16.90 4.34 19.12
N ASP A 87 17.85 4.44 18.20
CA ASP A 87 17.93 5.47 17.17
C ASP A 87 17.53 4.91 15.79
N ASP A 88 16.68 5.65 15.08
CA ASP A 88 16.23 5.33 13.72
C ASP A 88 16.31 6.55 12.79
N ALA A 89 16.35 6.27 11.49
CA ALA A 89 16.15 7.26 10.44
C ALA A 89 14.76 7.08 9.82
N LEU A 90 13.87 8.03 10.07
CA LEU A 90 12.48 8.00 9.63
C LEU A 90 12.28 8.90 8.41
N TRP A 91 11.53 8.42 7.42
CA TRP A 91 11.09 9.25 6.30
C TRP A 91 9.87 10.09 6.69
N VAL A 92 9.97 11.40 6.49
CA VAL A 92 8.90 12.37 6.77
C VAL A 92 8.60 13.14 5.50
N LEU A 93 7.32 13.35 5.20
CA LEU A 93 6.86 14.21 4.11
C LEU A 93 6.71 15.65 4.62
N SER A 94 7.40 16.60 3.97
CA SER A 94 7.07 18.03 4.11
C SER A 94 5.94 18.33 3.15
N GLU A 95 4.75 18.70 3.66
CA GLU A 95 3.59 19.01 2.80
C GLU A 95 3.79 20.30 2.00
N ASP A 96 4.42 21.31 2.60
CA ASP A 96 4.70 22.59 1.95
C ASP A 96 5.51 22.42 0.66
N THR A 97 6.44 21.47 0.67
CA THR A 97 7.35 21.21 -0.46
C THR A 97 6.98 19.95 -1.24
N ASN A 98 6.08 19.12 -0.72
CA ASN A 98 5.76 17.78 -1.21
C ASN A 98 7.01 16.92 -1.43
N HIS A 99 7.99 17.03 -0.52
CA HIS A 99 9.25 16.30 -0.58
C HIS A 99 9.48 15.50 0.70
N PHE A 100 9.92 14.26 0.50
CA PHE A 100 10.36 13.40 1.58
C PHE A 100 11.79 13.77 2.03
N PHE A 101 12.00 13.78 3.34
CA PHE A 101 13.30 13.95 3.96
C PHE A 101 13.46 12.98 5.13
N HIS A 102 14.69 12.74 5.55
CA HIS A 102 14.96 11.92 6.73
C HIS A 102 15.02 12.76 7.99
N VAL A 103 14.51 12.18 9.06
CA VAL A 103 14.69 12.63 10.44
C VAL A 103 15.40 11.53 11.20
N HIS A 104 16.53 11.87 11.82
CA HIS A 104 17.14 11.01 12.84
C HIS A 104 16.43 11.26 14.16
N ALA A 105 15.91 10.21 14.77
CA ALA A 105 15.13 10.29 15.99
C ALA A 105 15.40 9.09 16.89
N ARG A 106 15.16 9.29 18.19
CA ARG A 106 15.37 8.27 19.22
C ARG A 106 14.10 8.02 20.01
N ILE A 107 13.87 6.78 20.42
CA ILE A 107 12.84 6.47 21.42
C ILE A 107 13.19 7.13 22.74
N VAL A 108 12.33 8.03 23.22
CA VAL A 108 12.51 8.74 24.50
C VAL A 108 11.59 8.23 25.61
N ALA A 109 10.52 7.53 25.25
CA ALA A 109 9.63 6.84 26.17
C ALA A 109 8.85 5.75 25.43
N GLU A 110 8.45 4.70 26.15
CA GLU A 110 7.65 3.60 25.62
C GLU A 110 6.59 3.14 26.62
N THR A 111 5.51 2.56 26.10
CA THR A 111 4.51 1.76 26.83
C THR A 111 4.17 0.54 25.98
N PRO A 112 3.40 -0.46 26.47
CA PRO A 112 3.09 -1.67 25.71
C PRO A 112 2.55 -1.47 24.27
N HIS A 113 1.93 -0.32 23.97
CA HIS A 113 1.37 -0.02 22.64
C HIS A 113 1.91 1.25 21.99
N LEU A 114 2.96 1.88 22.51
CA LEU A 114 3.48 3.12 21.94
C LEU A 114 5.00 3.27 22.07
N TYR A 115 5.66 3.59 20.94
CA TYR A 115 6.97 4.23 20.94
C TYR A 115 6.83 5.73 20.72
N LEU A 116 7.41 6.52 21.63
CA LEU A 116 7.54 7.96 21.44
C LEU A 116 8.97 8.28 21.00
N TYR A 117 9.12 8.62 19.72
CA TYR A 117 10.36 9.11 19.13
C TYR A 117 10.47 10.63 19.26
N ALA A 118 11.67 11.12 19.52
CA ALA A 118 12.01 12.54 19.42
C ALA A 118 13.17 12.72 18.45
N GLN A 119 13.04 13.68 17.52
CA GLN A 119 14.12 14.07 16.62
C GLN A 119 15.36 14.52 17.41
N ASP A 120 16.53 14.11 16.91
CA ASP A 120 17.81 14.53 17.46
C ASP A 120 17.95 16.06 17.50
N GLY A 121 18.45 16.57 18.63
CA GLY A 121 18.62 17.99 18.88
C GLY A 121 17.39 18.71 19.43
N LEU A 122 16.21 18.08 19.45
CA LEU A 122 15.06 18.61 20.19
C LEU A 122 15.23 18.39 21.70
N LYS A 123 15.00 19.45 22.48
CA LYS A 123 14.94 19.34 23.94
C LYS A 123 13.55 18.87 24.35
N VAL A 124 13.46 17.62 24.78
CA VAL A 124 12.24 17.03 25.34
C VAL A 124 12.37 16.87 26.85
N ASP A 125 11.28 17.17 27.58
CA ASP A 125 11.20 16.95 29.02
C ASP A 125 10.82 15.49 29.28
N VAL A 126 11.68 14.74 29.97
CA VAL A 126 11.48 13.30 30.24
C VAL A 126 10.17 13.05 30.98
N ALA A 127 9.83 13.91 31.96
CA ALA A 127 8.60 13.76 32.71
C ALA A 127 7.36 14.01 31.82
N ALA A 128 7.42 14.98 30.90
CA ALA A 128 6.38 15.23 29.92
C ALA A 128 6.22 14.06 28.94
N SER A 129 7.33 13.52 28.41
CA SER A 129 7.30 12.34 27.54
C SER A 129 6.63 11.16 28.23
N GLN A 130 6.96 10.91 29.51
CA GLN A 130 6.30 9.85 30.26
C GLN A 130 4.80 10.09 30.46
N ARG A 131 4.39 11.34 30.71
CA ARG A 131 2.96 11.69 30.82
C ARG A 131 2.22 11.46 29.51
N VAL A 132 2.84 11.77 28.36
CA VAL A 132 2.26 11.56 27.03
C VAL A 132 2.02 10.08 26.78
N VAL A 133 3.05 9.24 26.90
CA VAL A 133 2.91 7.81 26.64
C VAL A 133 1.94 7.15 27.62
N ASN A 134 1.95 7.54 28.90
CA ASN A 134 1.00 7.02 29.88
C ASN A 134 -0.44 7.45 29.57
N HIS A 135 -0.66 8.69 29.12
CA HIS A 135 -2.01 9.13 28.73
C HIS A 135 -2.49 8.38 27.50
N PHE A 136 -1.61 8.14 26.53
CA PHE A 136 -1.93 7.31 25.38
C PHE A 136 -2.35 5.91 25.81
N GLU A 137 -1.52 5.23 26.60
CA GLU A 137 -1.73 3.85 27.03
C GLU A 137 -3.02 3.65 27.86
N HIS A 138 -3.29 4.56 28.79
CA HIS A 138 -4.38 4.38 29.76
C HIS A 138 -5.67 5.10 29.37
N SER A 139 -5.65 5.94 28.33
CA SER A 139 -6.83 6.71 27.93
C SER A 139 -7.10 6.64 26.43
N ILE A 140 -6.14 7.03 25.58
CA ILE A 140 -6.37 7.11 24.12
C ILE A 140 -6.54 5.71 23.53
N TYR A 141 -5.58 4.82 23.74
CA TYR A 141 -5.60 3.46 23.21
C TYR A 141 -6.88 2.69 23.58
N PRO A 142 -7.26 2.52 24.88
CA PRO A 142 -8.49 1.80 25.21
C PRO A 142 -9.76 2.48 24.69
N THR A 143 -9.78 3.82 24.61
CA THR A 143 -10.93 4.55 24.03
C THR A 143 -11.08 4.23 22.56
N ASP A 144 -10.02 4.37 21.76
CA ASP A 144 -10.06 4.07 20.33
C ASP A 144 -10.43 2.61 20.07
N ARG A 145 -9.83 1.68 20.82
CA ARG A 145 -10.15 0.25 20.74
C ARG A 145 -11.60 -0.06 21.09
N SER A 146 -12.24 0.71 21.97
CA SER A 146 -13.67 0.53 22.31
C SER A 146 -14.62 0.91 21.17
N PHE A 147 -14.23 1.85 20.31
CA PHE A 147 -15.05 2.29 19.18
C PHE A 147 -14.73 1.53 17.89
N TYR A 148 -13.45 1.24 17.64
CA TYR A 148 -12.98 0.70 16.37
C TYR A 148 -12.56 -0.78 16.43
N GLY A 149 -12.49 -1.37 17.63
CA GLY A 149 -11.94 -2.71 17.84
C GLY A 149 -10.41 -2.71 17.89
N SER A 150 -9.85 -3.89 18.17
CA SER A 150 -8.40 -4.13 18.28
C SER A 150 -7.76 -4.48 16.96
N GLU A 151 -6.49 -4.11 16.81
CA GLU A 151 -5.64 -4.62 15.75
C GLU A 151 -5.56 -6.15 15.82
N TRP A 152 -5.44 -6.78 14.66
CA TRP A 152 -5.24 -8.22 14.59
C TRP A 152 -3.79 -8.56 14.98
N THR A 153 -3.58 -9.69 15.66
CA THR A 153 -2.26 -10.17 16.08
C THR A 153 -1.83 -11.33 15.16
N PRO A 154 -0.56 -11.40 14.70
CA PRO A 154 0.60 -10.56 15.06
C PRO A 154 0.67 -9.20 14.34
N GLY A 155 -0.31 -8.85 13.51
CA GLY A 155 -0.19 -7.65 12.68
C GLY A 155 0.76 -7.87 11.51
N ILE A 156 1.15 -6.77 10.85
CA ILE A 156 2.00 -6.83 9.66
C ILE A 156 3.43 -7.24 10.06
N ASP A 157 3.99 -6.68 11.12
CA ASP A 157 5.40 -6.85 11.51
C ASP A 157 5.60 -7.54 12.86
N GLY A 158 4.54 -7.93 13.56
CA GLY A 158 4.66 -8.57 14.87
C GLY A 158 4.81 -7.59 16.02
N ASP A 159 4.81 -6.27 15.78
CA ASP A 159 5.01 -5.26 16.81
C ASP A 159 3.67 -4.60 17.21
N PRO A 160 3.22 -4.68 18.48
CA PRO A 160 1.99 -4.01 18.91
C PRO A 160 2.14 -2.49 19.06
N HIS A 161 3.36 -1.95 18.96
CA HIS A 161 3.61 -0.53 19.21
C HIS A 161 3.19 0.36 18.04
N ILE A 162 2.43 1.41 18.34
CA ILE A 162 2.21 2.55 17.45
C ILE A 162 3.43 3.49 17.57
N THR A 163 3.93 4.00 16.44
CA THR A 163 5.06 4.95 16.44
C THR A 163 4.54 6.38 16.41
N CYS A 164 4.87 7.17 17.43
CA CYS A 164 4.62 8.61 17.48
C CYS A 164 5.95 9.37 17.39
N LEU A 165 6.08 10.27 16.41
CA LEU A 165 7.28 11.07 16.20
C LEU A 165 7.03 12.54 16.59
N VAL A 166 7.88 13.07 17.47
CA VAL A 166 8.01 14.50 17.75
C VAL A 166 9.20 15.04 16.97
N ALA A 167 8.94 15.81 15.92
CA ALA A 167 9.95 16.32 15.01
C ALA A 167 9.57 17.69 14.41
N ASP A 168 10.54 18.37 13.81
CA ASP A 168 10.29 19.47 12.89
C ASP A 168 9.91 18.90 11.52
N LEU A 169 8.62 18.99 11.18
CA LEU A 169 8.07 18.47 9.93
C LEU A 169 8.45 19.31 8.70
N ARG A 170 9.13 20.45 8.89
CA ARG A 170 9.46 21.41 7.82
C ARG A 170 8.23 21.78 6.99
N SER A 171 7.11 21.97 7.68
CA SER A 171 5.83 22.33 7.10
C SER A 171 5.14 23.37 7.98
N SER A 172 4.45 24.30 7.33
CA SER A 172 3.63 25.34 7.97
C SER A 172 2.25 24.82 8.39
N GLY A 173 1.90 23.59 7.99
CA GLY A 173 0.67 22.90 8.35
C GLY A 173 0.93 21.49 8.89
N VAL A 174 -0.15 20.87 9.36
CA VAL A 174 -0.21 19.44 9.64
C VAL A 174 -1.38 18.91 8.82
N GLY A 175 -1.11 18.11 7.80
CA GLY A 175 -2.10 17.26 7.17
C GLY A 175 -2.03 15.85 7.76
N GLY A 176 -3.19 15.22 7.80
CA GLY A 176 -3.31 13.80 8.12
C GLY A 176 -3.63 13.08 6.81
N ASP A 177 -2.79 12.14 6.41
CA ASP A 177 -3.18 11.17 5.40
C ASP A 177 -3.78 9.96 6.12
N TYR A 178 -5.02 9.63 5.76
CA TYR A 178 -5.65 8.39 6.16
C TYR A 178 -5.96 7.65 4.88
N SER A 179 -5.15 6.63 4.60
CA SER A 179 -5.50 5.62 3.60
C SER A 179 -6.31 4.55 4.31
N PRO A 180 -7.66 4.53 4.19
CA PRO A 180 -8.41 3.37 4.64
C PRO A 180 -7.86 2.16 3.89
N GLU A 181 -7.68 1.05 4.60
CA GLU A 181 -7.45 -0.30 4.09
C GLU A 181 -8.73 -1.13 3.94
#